data_AF-A0ABD1U5Q8-F1
#
_entry.id   AF-A0ABD1U5Q8-F1
#
_cell.length_a   1.000
_cell.length_b   1.000
_cell.length_c   1.000
_cell.angle_alpha   90.00
_cell.angle_beta   90.00
_cell.angle_gamma   90.00
#
_symmetry.space_group_name_H-M   'P 1'
#
loop_
_entity.id
_entity.type
_entity.pdbx_description
1 polymer ?
#
loop_
_entity_poly.entity_id
_entity_poly.type
_entity_poly.pdbx_seq_one_letter_code
_entity_poly.pdbx_strand_id
1 'polypeptide(L)'
;MGDLVKQILGKPIQLADQVIKVANDAASFKQERAELMYKTEKLSGLLRQAARAGNDLYERPTRRIIDNTEQVLEKALALVLKCRGHSLVKRVFTIIPAAAFRKMSSMLENSTGDVSWLLRVSASADDRANEYLGLPPIAANEPILCLIWEQIAILFTGSLDDRSDAAASLVSLARDNDRYGKLIIEEGGVGPLLKLVKEGKLEGQENAAMAIGLLGRDSESVEQLIQAGVCSVFAKILKEGPMKVQSVVAWAVSKFVAHYANCQDIFAQHNFIRLLVSHLSFETVQEHSKYAIVSIATSMHQAVVLASTNNMNADNSVIRPDDEDEETRPMPHLFVNNQSDSDQMLALVTNTMALKAQNKRSSLANSNGNSPHHQQSLSLSWTSKAREMEDSDTKAYMKAMAAKSPLAPCERKFTHLQNHH
;
A
#
# COMPACT_ATOMS: atom_id res chain seq x y z
N MET A 1 -22.05 -7.93 -10.33
CA MET A 1 -20.98 -6.94 -10.59
C MET A 1 -20.65 -6.89 -12.08
N GLY A 2 -20.48 -8.03 -12.76
CA GLY A 2 -20.16 -8.07 -14.20
C GLY A 2 -21.22 -7.50 -15.14
N ASP A 3 -22.48 -7.44 -14.70
CA ASP A 3 -23.55 -6.78 -15.45
C ASP A 3 -23.37 -5.25 -15.50
N LEU A 4 -22.75 -4.64 -14.48
CA LEU A 4 -22.50 -3.20 -14.45
C LEU A 4 -21.41 -2.80 -15.45
N VAL A 5 -20.30 -3.55 -15.51
CA VAL A 5 -19.23 -3.32 -16.48
C VAL A 5 -19.71 -3.52 -17.91
N LYS A 6 -20.54 -4.56 -18.15
CA LYS A 6 -21.17 -4.77 -19.46
C LYS A 6 -22.15 -3.65 -19.84
N GLN A 7 -22.90 -3.10 -18.88
CA GLN A 7 -23.77 -1.95 -19.11
C GLN A 7 -22.95 -0.69 -19.47
N ILE A 8 -21.87 -0.41 -18.73
CA ILE A 8 -21.00 0.75 -18.95
C ILE A 8 -20.34 0.69 -20.33
N LEU A 9 -19.93 -0.50 -20.80
CA LEU A 9 -19.26 -0.66 -22.09
C LEU A 9 -20.21 -0.71 -23.30
N GLY A 10 -21.50 -0.95 -23.09
CA GLY A 10 -22.47 -1.12 -24.17
C GLY A 10 -22.63 0.12 -25.06
N LYS A 11 -22.83 1.30 -24.45
CA LYS A 11 -23.02 2.57 -25.17
C LYS A 11 -21.76 2.99 -25.97
N PRO A 12 -20.53 2.98 -25.40
CA PRO A 12 -19.30 3.25 -26.16
C PRO A 12 -19.12 2.32 -27.38
N ILE A 13 -19.38 1.01 -27.24
CA ILE A 13 -19.25 0.06 -28.36
C ILE A 13 -20.23 0.44 -29.49
N GLN A 14 -21.49 0.74 -29.14
CA GLN A 14 -22.51 1.16 -30.11
C GLN A 14 -22.13 2.48 -30.81
N LEU A 15 -21.60 3.45 -30.06
CA LEU A 15 -21.13 4.72 -30.64
C LEU A 15 -19.96 4.49 -31.59
N ALA A 16 -18.99 3.65 -31.23
CA ALA A 16 -17.88 3.31 -32.11
C ALA A 16 -18.35 2.69 -33.44
N ASP A 17 -19.29 1.74 -33.38
CA ASP A 17 -19.88 1.12 -34.57
C ASP A 17 -20.62 2.15 -35.44
N GLN A 18 -21.34 3.10 -34.82
CA GLN A 18 -21.99 4.19 -35.53
C GLN A 18 -20.99 5.13 -36.22
N VAL A 19 -19.91 5.50 -35.54
CA VAL A 19 -18.84 6.32 -36.13
C VAL A 19 -18.24 5.62 -37.34
N ILE A 20 -17.92 4.33 -37.24
CA ILE A 20 -17.36 3.54 -38.34
C ILE A 20 -18.33 3.51 -39.53
N LYS A 21 -19.61 3.24 -39.28
CA LYS A 21 -20.64 3.18 -40.32
C LYS A 21 -20.85 4.53 -41.01
N VAL A 22 -21.05 5.60 -40.23
CA VAL A 22 -21.29 6.95 -40.77
C VAL A 22 -20.04 7.48 -41.47
N ALA A 23 -18.85 7.12 -40.98
CA ALA A 23 -17.62 7.36 -41.70
C ALA A 23 -17.74 6.68 -43.05
N ASN A 24 -17.93 5.37 -43.13
CA ASN A 24 -17.96 4.67 -44.42
C ASN A 24 -18.92 5.28 -45.46
N ASP A 25 -20.10 5.72 -45.02
CA ASP A 25 -21.15 6.31 -45.87
C ASP A 25 -20.86 7.75 -46.35
N ALA A 26 -19.88 8.46 -45.76
CA ALA A 26 -19.65 9.88 -46.06
C ALA A 26 -18.83 10.10 -47.36
N ALA A 27 -19.29 11.06 -48.17
CA ALA A 27 -18.74 11.34 -49.50
C ALA A 27 -17.60 12.36 -49.52
N SER A 28 -17.42 13.16 -48.46
CA SER A 28 -16.41 14.23 -48.35
C SER A 28 -15.31 13.89 -47.34
N PHE A 29 -14.15 14.56 -47.44
CA PHE A 29 -12.98 14.39 -46.55
C PHE A 29 -12.46 12.95 -46.48
N LYS A 30 -12.21 12.32 -47.65
CA LYS A 30 -11.90 10.88 -47.77
C LYS A 30 -10.73 10.43 -46.89
N GLN A 31 -9.63 11.20 -46.87
CA GLN A 31 -8.41 10.81 -46.16
C GLN A 31 -8.60 10.93 -44.64
N GLU A 32 -9.08 12.07 -44.15
CA GLU A 32 -9.31 12.31 -42.73
C GLU A 32 -10.36 11.36 -42.16
N ARG A 33 -11.38 11.04 -42.94
CA ARG A 33 -12.43 10.08 -42.59
C ARG A 33 -11.89 8.65 -42.48
N ALA A 34 -11.02 8.23 -43.42
CA ALA A 34 -10.39 6.91 -43.37
C ALA A 34 -9.51 6.76 -42.12
N GLU A 35 -8.77 7.82 -41.76
CA GLU A 35 -7.96 7.85 -40.53
C GLU A 35 -8.83 7.73 -39.26
N LEU A 36 -9.90 8.53 -39.15
CA LEU A 36 -10.82 8.46 -38.01
C LEU A 36 -11.51 7.10 -37.91
N MET A 37 -11.90 6.52 -39.05
CA MET A 37 -12.51 5.19 -39.11
C MET A 37 -11.55 4.12 -38.57
N TYR A 38 -10.31 4.08 -39.09
CA TYR A 38 -9.28 3.14 -38.65
C TYR A 38 -9.01 3.22 -37.14
N LYS A 39 -8.87 4.44 -36.60
CA LYS A 39 -8.64 4.66 -35.16
C LYS A 39 -9.84 4.21 -34.32
N THR A 40 -11.05 4.44 -34.82
CA THR A 40 -12.28 3.99 -34.14
C THR A 40 -12.44 2.48 -34.19
N GLU A 41 -12.05 1.81 -35.28
CA GLU A 41 -12.03 0.35 -35.37
C GLU A 41 -11.09 -0.27 -34.34
N LYS A 42 -9.88 0.27 -34.21
CA LYS A 42 -8.92 -0.15 -33.17
C LYS A 42 -9.50 0.00 -31.77
N LEU A 43 -10.10 1.15 -31.47
CA LEU A 43 -10.74 1.43 -30.19
C LEU A 43 -11.94 0.50 -29.92
N SER A 44 -12.79 0.24 -30.93
CA SER A 44 -13.90 -0.71 -30.84
C SER A 44 -13.41 -2.12 -30.50
N GLY A 45 -12.29 -2.55 -31.09
CA GLY A 45 -11.63 -3.80 -30.77
C GLY A 45 -11.25 -3.92 -29.28
N LEU A 46 -10.63 -2.87 -28.72
CA LEU A 46 -10.25 -2.84 -27.30
C LEU A 46 -11.47 -2.78 -26.37
N LEU A 47 -12.50 -1.97 -26.70
CA LEU A 47 -13.74 -1.91 -25.92
C LEU A 47 -14.44 -3.27 -25.85
N ARG A 48 -14.41 -4.04 -26.94
CA ARG A 48 -14.95 -5.41 -26.97
C ARG A 48 -14.10 -6.39 -26.15
N GLN A 49 -12.78 -6.23 -26.14
CA GLN A 49 -11.90 -6.99 -25.25
C GLN A 49 -12.22 -6.68 -23.78
N ALA A 50 -12.40 -5.40 -23.44
CA ALA A 50 -12.79 -4.97 -22.10
C ALA A 50 -14.14 -5.59 -21.69
N ALA A 51 -15.11 -5.60 -22.61
CA ALA A 51 -16.43 -6.19 -22.34
C ALA A 51 -16.37 -7.71 -22.10
N ARG A 52 -15.38 -8.40 -22.68
CA ARG A 52 -15.13 -9.82 -22.46
C ARG A 52 -14.43 -10.08 -21.12
N ALA A 53 -13.49 -9.22 -20.73
CA ALA A 53 -12.82 -9.29 -19.43
C ALA A 53 -13.81 -9.10 -18.26
N GLY A 54 -14.85 -8.26 -18.43
CA GLY A 54 -16.01 -8.23 -17.55
C GLY A 54 -15.66 -7.95 -16.08
N ASN A 55 -15.79 -8.97 -15.22
CA ASN A 55 -15.52 -8.86 -13.77
C ASN A 55 -14.04 -8.67 -13.43
N ASP A 56 -13.14 -9.04 -14.35
CA ASP A 56 -11.70 -8.99 -14.10
C ASP A 56 -11.13 -7.59 -14.32
N LEU A 57 -11.94 -6.67 -14.86
CA LEU A 57 -11.56 -5.27 -15.01
C LEU A 57 -11.51 -4.57 -13.66
N TYR A 58 -10.50 -3.72 -13.51
CA TYR A 58 -10.42 -2.83 -12.36
C TYR A 58 -11.53 -1.78 -12.43
N GLU A 59 -12.59 -1.99 -11.64
CA GLU A 59 -13.89 -1.30 -11.75
C GLU A 59 -13.77 0.24 -11.73
N ARG A 60 -12.91 0.76 -10.85
CA ARG A 60 -12.82 2.20 -10.58
C ARG A 60 -12.25 2.99 -11.77
N PRO A 61 -11.02 2.70 -12.26
CA PRO A 61 -10.55 3.32 -13.50
C PRO A 61 -11.42 2.98 -14.72
N THR A 62 -12.07 1.80 -14.74
CA THR A 62 -12.98 1.43 -15.85
C THR A 62 -14.04 2.50 -16.06
N ARG A 63 -14.76 2.90 -15.01
CA ARG A 63 -15.84 3.88 -15.17
C ARG A 63 -15.34 5.20 -15.76
N ARG A 64 -14.23 5.74 -15.21
CA ARG A 64 -13.69 7.02 -15.65
C ARG A 64 -13.12 6.99 -17.07
N ILE A 65 -12.39 5.93 -17.42
CA ILE A 65 -11.82 5.76 -18.77
C ILE A 65 -12.93 5.57 -19.80
N ILE A 66 -13.94 4.77 -19.49
CA ILE A 66 -15.03 4.47 -20.41
C ILE A 66 -15.95 5.69 -20.59
N ASP A 67 -16.26 6.44 -19.53
CA ASP A 67 -17.03 7.69 -19.62
C ASP A 67 -16.31 8.74 -20.50
N ASN A 68 -14.98 8.88 -20.36
CA ASN A 68 -14.20 9.77 -21.21
C ASN A 68 -14.18 9.29 -22.67
N THR A 69 -14.00 7.99 -22.88
CA THR A 69 -14.03 7.36 -24.20
C THR A 69 -15.38 7.56 -24.90
N GLU A 70 -16.47 7.43 -24.17
CA GLU A 70 -17.83 7.69 -24.64
C GLU A 70 -17.97 9.12 -25.18
N GLN A 71 -17.54 10.12 -24.39
CA GLN A 71 -17.60 11.53 -24.81
C GLN A 71 -16.73 11.80 -26.05
N VAL A 72 -15.59 11.13 -26.18
CA VAL A 72 -14.75 11.24 -27.38
C VAL A 72 -15.47 10.66 -28.59
N LEU A 73 -16.10 9.50 -28.46
CA LEU A 73 -16.87 8.87 -29.53
C LEU A 73 -18.11 9.68 -29.93
N GLU A 74 -18.82 10.29 -28.98
CA GLU A 74 -19.93 11.21 -29.28
C GLU A 74 -19.46 12.42 -30.11
N LYS A 75 -18.32 13.01 -29.74
CA LYS A 75 -17.71 14.11 -30.51
C LYS A 75 -17.23 13.65 -31.89
N ALA A 76 -16.67 12.44 -32.00
CA ALA A 76 -16.26 11.84 -33.26
C ALA A 76 -17.49 11.64 -34.18
N LEU A 77 -18.58 11.11 -33.64
CA LEU A 77 -19.83 10.91 -34.38
C LEU A 77 -20.39 12.24 -34.88
N ALA A 78 -20.44 13.25 -34.02
CA ALA A 78 -20.88 14.59 -34.39
C ALA A 78 -20.03 15.21 -35.52
N LEU A 79 -18.71 14.98 -35.51
CA LEU A 79 -17.82 15.45 -36.57
C LEU A 79 -18.07 14.72 -37.90
N VAL A 80 -18.15 13.38 -37.86
CA VAL A 80 -18.33 12.55 -39.05
C VAL A 80 -19.72 12.72 -39.67
N LEU A 81 -20.76 12.96 -38.86
CA LEU A 81 -22.10 13.30 -39.37
C LEU A 81 -22.11 14.59 -40.20
N LYS A 82 -21.27 15.58 -39.87
CA LYS A 82 -21.13 16.80 -40.68
C LYS A 82 -20.53 16.50 -42.07
N CYS A 83 -19.77 15.41 -42.22
CA CYS A 83 -19.19 14.98 -43.50
C CYS A 83 -20.20 14.30 -44.44
N ARG A 84 -21.39 13.90 -43.94
CA ARG A 84 -22.39 13.13 -44.69
C ARG A 84 -23.17 13.98 -45.70
N GLY A 85 -23.14 15.32 -45.58
CA GLY A 85 -23.60 16.27 -46.59
C GLY A 85 -24.89 15.89 -47.32
N HIS A 86 -26.03 15.82 -46.61
CA HIS A 86 -27.32 15.68 -47.27
C HIS A 86 -27.65 16.98 -48.03
N SER A 87 -27.56 16.91 -49.36
CA SER A 87 -27.91 17.94 -50.36
C SER A 87 -26.84 19.00 -50.64
N LEU A 88 -26.70 19.37 -51.93
CA LEU A 88 -25.79 20.41 -52.43
C LEU A 88 -25.93 21.76 -51.68
N VAL A 89 -27.13 22.05 -51.15
CA VAL A 89 -27.46 23.28 -50.44
C VAL A 89 -26.85 23.36 -49.03
N LYS A 90 -26.69 22.23 -48.30
CA LYS A 90 -26.02 22.22 -46.98
C LYS A 90 -24.51 22.13 -47.08
N ARG A 91 -23.99 21.60 -48.20
CA ARG A 91 -22.55 21.43 -48.45
C ARG A 91 -21.79 22.77 -48.47
N VAL A 92 -22.47 23.87 -48.78
CA VAL A 92 -21.93 25.24 -48.80
C VAL A 92 -21.79 25.84 -47.39
N PHE A 93 -22.51 25.34 -46.38
CA PHE A 93 -22.55 25.94 -45.03
C PHE A 93 -21.72 25.20 -43.97
N THR A 94 -21.19 24.01 -44.27
CA THR A 94 -20.34 23.25 -43.34
C THR A 94 -18.87 23.40 -43.67
N ILE A 95 -18.22 24.41 -43.08
CA ILE A 95 -16.75 24.53 -43.06
C ILE A 95 -16.24 23.71 -41.86
N ILE A 96 -15.52 22.63 -42.13
CA ILE A 96 -14.83 21.84 -41.09
C ILE A 96 -13.33 22.16 -41.19
N PRO A 97 -12.72 22.82 -40.19
CA PRO A 97 -11.30 23.08 -40.20
C PRO A 97 -10.48 21.77 -40.16
N ALA A 98 -9.38 21.69 -40.91
CA ALA A 98 -8.45 20.55 -40.83
C ALA A 98 -7.91 20.30 -39.41
N ALA A 99 -7.82 21.35 -38.60
CA ALA A 99 -7.46 21.25 -37.17
C ALA A 99 -8.48 20.44 -36.36
N ALA A 100 -9.76 20.43 -36.74
CA ALA A 100 -10.79 19.65 -36.05
C ALA A 100 -10.58 18.14 -36.24
N PHE A 101 -10.23 17.71 -37.45
CA PHE A 101 -9.89 16.32 -37.73
C PHE A 101 -8.63 15.88 -36.99
N ARG A 102 -7.56 16.69 -37.02
CA ARG A 102 -6.33 16.39 -36.27
C ARG A 102 -6.58 16.27 -34.76
N LYS A 103 -7.36 17.20 -34.19
CA LYS A 103 -7.74 17.15 -32.77
C LYS A 103 -8.55 15.89 -32.45
N MET A 104 -9.55 15.56 -33.27
CA MET A 104 -10.35 14.36 -33.08
C MET A 104 -9.50 13.09 -33.16
N SER A 105 -8.61 13.05 -34.15
CA SER A 105 -7.69 11.96 -34.36
C SER A 105 -6.80 11.71 -33.13
N SER A 106 -6.24 12.77 -32.54
CA SER A 106 -5.48 12.70 -31.29
C SER A 106 -6.34 12.26 -30.09
N MET A 107 -7.59 12.73 -29.97
CA MET A 107 -8.49 12.31 -28.88
C MET A 107 -8.83 10.81 -28.94
N LEU A 108 -9.01 10.24 -30.14
CA LEU A 108 -9.23 8.80 -30.34
C LEU A 108 -7.99 7.97 -30.02
N GLU A 109 -6.79 8.45 -30.38
CA GLU A 109 -5.53 7.81 -29.99
C GLU A 109 -5.34 7.80 -28.47
N ASN A 110 -5.65 8.93 -27.80
CA ASN A 110 -5.59 9.01 -26.34
C ASN A 110 -6.53 8.00 -25.69
N SER A 111 -7.78 7.92 -26.15
CA SER A 111 -8.76 6.96 -25.65
C SER A 111 -8.32 5.51 -25.91
N THR A 112 -7.66 5.25 -27.05
CA THR A 112 -7.07 3.94 -27.36
C THR A 112 -5.97 3.59 -26.36
N GLY A 113 -5.11 4.56 -26.01
CA GLY A 113 -4.09 4.39 -24.98
C GLY A 113 -4.69 4.10 -23.61
N ASP A 114 -5.74 4.82 -23.23
CA ASP A 114 -6.42 4.66 -21.94
C ASP A 114 -7.05 3.26 -21.78
N VAL A 115 -7.80 2.80 -22.78
CA VAL A 115 -8.44 1.47 -22.75
C VAL A 115 -7.39 0.36 -22.82
N SER A 116 -6.32 0.54 -23.61
CA SER A 116 -5.20 -0.41 -23.66
C SER A 116 -4.51 -0.55 -22.31
N TRP A 117 -4.26 0.57 -21.62
CA TRP A 117 -3.73 0.56 -20.27
C TRP A 117 -4.67 -0.15 -19.29
N LEU A 118 -5.98 0.13 -19.34
CA LEU A 118 -6.97 -0.52 -18.48
C LEU A 118 -6.96 -2.05 -18.63
N LEU A 119 -6.92 -2.54 -19.88
CA LEU A 119 -6.85 -3.97 -20.17
C LEU A 119 -5.59 -4.61 -19.59
N ARG A 120 -4.45 -3.94 -19.74
CA ARG A 120 -3.16 -4.43 -19.24
C ARG A 120 -3.10 -4.43 -17.71
N VAL A 121 -3.56 -3.35 -17.08
CA VAL A 121 -3.51 -3.24 -15.62
C VAL A 121 -4.44 -4.26 -14.96
N SER A 122 -5.49 -4.66 -15.68
CA SER A 122 -6.43 -5.73 -15.30
C SER A 122 -5.96 -7.13 -15.69
N ALA A 123 -4.88 -7.27 -16.46
CA ALA A 123 -4.34 -8.57 -16.87
C ALA A 123 -3.53 -9.23 -15.74
N SER A 124 -3.34 -10.55 -15.85
CA SER A 124 -2.53 -11.33 -14.91
C SER A 124 -1.06 -10.87 -14.93
N ALA A 125 -0.30 -11.10 -13.85
CA ALA A 125 1.11 -10.71 -13.80
C ALA A 125 1.95 -11.28 -14.94
N ASP A 126 1.66 -12.51 -15.39
CA ASP A 126 2.40 -13.18 -16.47
C ASP A 126 2.20 -12.48 -17.83
N ASP A 127 1.02 -11.92 -18.08
CA ASP A 127 0.69 -11.22 -19.33
C ASP A 127 1.24 -9.78 -19.38
N ARG A 128 1.60 -9.20 -18.22
CA ARG A 128 2.09 -7.81 -18.13
C ARG A 128 3.57 -7.63 -18.49
N ALA A 129 4.34 -8.71 -18.51
CA ALA A 129 5.79 -8.65 -18.73
C ALA A 129 6.20 -8.16 -20.13
N ASN A 130 5.27 -8.11 -21.10
CA ASN A 130 5.62 -7.99 -22.51
C ASN A 130 5.47 -6.59 -23.13
N GLU A 131 4.91 -5.59 -22.45
CA GLU A 131 4.74 -4.25 -23.07
C GLU A 131 4.76 -3.09 -22.05
N TYR A 132 5.91 -2.42 -21.93
CA TYR A 132 6.04 -1.15 -21.21
C TYR A 132 5.51 -0.02 -22.09
N LEU A 133 4.21 0.24 -22.03
CA LEU A 133 3.62 1.51 -22.44
C LEU A 133 3.42 2.32 -21.16
N GLY A 134 3.93 3.55 -21.08
CA GLY A 134 3.86 4.39 -19.88
C GLY A 134 2.44 4.69 -19.39
N LEU A 135 2.32 5.69 -18.51
CA LEU A 135 1.03 6.12 -17.96
C LEU A 135 -0.02 6.36 -19.06
N PRO A 136 -1.30 6.03 -18.80
CA PRO A 136 -2.36 6.24 -19.78
C PRO A 136 -2.49 7.74 -20.10
N PRO A 137 -2.82 8.14 -21.33
CA PRO A 137 -3.00 9.55 -21.70
C PRO A 137 -3.92 10.36 -20.76
N ILE A 138 -4.94 9.74 -20.16
CA ILE A 138 -5.82 10.36 -19.15
C ILE A 138 -5.05 10.85 -17.91
N ALA A 139 -3.88 10.25 -17.64
CA ALA A 139 -2.97 10.64 -16.56
C ALA A 139 -2.28 11.98 -16.78
N ALA A 140 -2.28 12.54 -18.00
CA ALA A 140 -1.55 13.77 -18.29
C ALA A 140 -1.99 14.95 -17.39
N ASN A 141 -3.25 14.95 -16.94
CA ASN A 141 -3.79 15.98 -16.06
C ASN A 141 -3.81 15.57 -14.59
N GLU A 142 -3.77 14.27 -14.28
CA GLU A 142 -3.80 13.72 -12.92
C GLU A 142 -2.83 12.54 -12.75
N PRO A 143 -1.50 12.81 -12.80
CA PRO A 143 -0.49 11.75 -12.81
C PRO A 143 -0.50 10.92 -11.53
N ILE A 144 -0.82 11.54 -10.38
CA ILE A 144 -0.87 10.85 -9.09
C ILE A 144 -2.03 9.87 -9.00
N LEU A 145 -3.19 10.20 -9.56
CA LEU A 145 -4.33 9.28 -9.56
C LEU A 145 -4.00 8.01 -10.34
N CYS A 146 -3.33 8.17 -11.49
CA CYS A 146 -2.94 7.04 -12.31
C CYS A 146 -1.85 6.19 -11.64
N LEU A 147 -0.91 6.83 -10.94
CA LEU A 147 0.05 6.12 -10.10
C LEU A 147 -0.67 5.32 -9.00
N ILE A 148 -1.66 5.89 -8.32
CA ILE A 148 -2.47 5.20 -7.31
C ILE A 148 -3.16 3.97 -7.92
N TRP A 149 -3.80 4.12 -9.09
CA TRP A 149 -4.44 2.98 -9.76
C TRP A 149 -3.45 1.88 -10.12
N GLU A 150 -2.27 2.25 -10.63
CA GLU A 150 -1.21 1.29 -10.96
C GLU A 150 -0.76 0.52 -9.72
N GLN A 151 -0.49 1.21 -8.61
CA GLN A 151 -0.11 0.54 -7.36
C GLN A 151 -1.22 -0.38 -6.84
N ILE A 152 -2.49 0.05 -6.87
CA ILE A 152 -3.60 -0.80 -6.44
C ILE A 152 -3.75 -2.04 -7.34
N ALA A 153 -3.56 -1.88 -8.65
CA ALA A 153 -3.62 -3.02 -9.56
C ALA A 153 -2.47 -4.01 -9.29
N ILE A 154 -1.24 -3.53 -9.06
CA ILE A 154 -0.11 -4.37 -8.64
C ILE A 154 -0.44 -5.10 -7.33
N LEU A 155 -1.08 -4.43 -6.36
CA LEU A 155 -1.54 -5.07 -5.12
C LEU A 155 -2.51 -6.25 -5.34
N PHE A 156 -3.30 -6.24 -6.42
CA PHE A 156 -4.23 -7.32 -6.74
C PHE A 156 -3.59 -8.52 -7.44
N THR A 157 -2.61 -8.27 -8.30
CA THR A 157 -2.22 -9.21 -9.36
C THR A 157 -0.72 -9.45 -9.43
N GLY A 158 0.11 -8.62 -8.80
CA GLY A 158 1.56 -8.74 -8.78
C GLY A 158 2.08 -9.88 -7.90
N SER A 159 3.37 -10.18 -8.00
CA SER A 159 4.04 -11.12 -7.10
C SER A 159 4.05 -10.58 -5.66
N LEU A 160 4.36 -11.42 -4.67
CA LEU A 160 4.44 -10.94 -3.27
C LEU A 160 5.45 -9.81 -3.08
N ASP A 161 6.51 -9.78 -3.89
CA ASP A 161 7.54 -8.74 -3.85
C ASP A 161 7.03 -7.45 -4.51
N ASP A 162 6.43 -7.53 -5.71
CA ASP A 162 5.82 -6.36 -6.37
C ASP A 162 4.70 -5.74 -5.52
N ARG A 163 3.91 -6.57 -4.85
CA ARG A 163 2.86 -6.11 -3.93
C ARG A 163 3.45 -5.39 -2.72
N SER A 164 4.61 -5.82 -2.24
CA SER A 164 5.30 -5.17 -1.11
C SER A 164 5.84 -3.80 -1.53
N ASP A 165 6.44 -3.70 -2.71
CA ASP A 165 6.91 -2.43 -3.31
C ASP A 165 5.75 -1.47 -3.58
N ALA A 166 4.62 -2.00 -4.06
CA ALA A 166 3.42 -1.20 -4.30
C ALA A 166 2.83 -0.65 -2.99
N ALA A 167 2.80 -1.45 -1.93
CA ALA A 167 2.39 -0.98 -0.62
C ALA A 167 3.33 0.11 -0.08
N ALA A 168 4.65 -0.05 -0.25
CA ALA A 168 5.63 0.97 0.13
C ALA A 168 5.42 2.30 -0.65
N SER A 169 5.12 2.20 -1.94
CA SER A 169 4.80 3.36 -2.77
C SER A 169 3.53 4.08 -2.29
N LEU A 170 2.49 3.33 -1.92
CA LEU A 170 1.28 3.90 -1.32
C LEU A 170 1.53 4.51 0.06
N VAL A 171 2.44 3.97 0.87
CA VAL A 171 2.88 4.59 2.13
C VAL A 171 3.48 5.97 1.87
N SER A 172 4.37 6.10 0.89
CA SER A 172 4.98 7.39 0.54
C SER A 172 3.93 8.40 0.08
N LEU A 173 3.04 8.02 -0.84
CA LEU A 173 1.96 8.89 -1.30
C LEU A 173 1.02 9.32 -0.16
N ALA A 174 0.62 8.37 0.69
CA ALA A 174 -0.25 8.65 1.82
C ALA A 174 0.43 9.51 2.88
N ARG A 175 1.77 9.50 3.01
CA ARG A 175 2.52 10.39 3.90
C ARG A 175 2.55 11.82 3.38
N ASP A 176 2.84 11.96 2.08
CA ASP A 176 3.11 13.25 1.44
C ASP A 176 1.90 14.19 1.42
N ASN A 177 0.69 13.65 1.21
CA ASN A 177 -0.52 14.48 1.08
C ASN A 177 -1.80 13.75 1.52
N ASP A 178 -2.59 14.41 2.38
CA ASP A 178 -3.90 13.94 2.85
C ASP A 178 -4.83 13.56 1.69
N ARG A 179 -4.84 14.37 0.62
CA ARG A 179 -5.67 14.14 -0.55
C ARG A 179 -5.35 12.81 -1.22
N TYR A 180 -4.07 12.41 -1.25
CA TYR A 180 -3.68 11.14 -1.85
C TYR A 180 -4.14 9.96 -1.00
N GLY A 181 -4.11 10.09 0.33
CA GLY A 181 -4.72 9.13 1.24
C GLY A 181 -6.21 8.91 0.93
N LYS A 182 -6.98 10.00 0.79
CA LYS A 182 -8.41 9.89 0.43
C LYS A 182 -8.62 9.22 -0.92
N LEU A 183 -7.85 9.60 -1.93
CA LEU A 183 -7.92 8.95 -3.25
C LEU A 183 -7.61 7.45 -3.18
N ILE A 184 -6.64 7.02 -2.38
CA ILE A 184 -6.36 5.57 -2.21
C ILE A 184 -7.58 4.83 -1.65
N ILE A 185 -8.33 5.44 -0.71
CA ILE A 185 -9.55 4.84 -0.17
C ILE A 185 -10.66 4.82 -1.23
N GLU A 186 -10.94 5.97 -1.85
CA GLU A 186 -12.00 6.16 -2.86
C GLU A 186 -11.84 5.22 -4.07
N GLU A 187 -10.59 5.01 -4.49
CA GLU A 187 -10.23 4.13 -5.61
C GLU A 187 -10.12 2.65 -5.20
N GLY A 188 -10.44 2.29 -3.95
CA GLY A 188 -10.58 0.90 -3.51
C GLY A 188 -9.29 0.20 -3.09
N GLY A 189 -8.25 0.95 -2.72
CA GLY A 189 -6.95 0.39 -2.31
C GLY A 189 -6.97 -0.38 -0.98
N VAL A 190 -7.96 -0.13 -0.11
CA VAL A 190 -8.04 -0.73 1.23
C VAL A 190 -8.17 -2.26 1.19
N GLY A 191 -9.00 -2.80 0.29
CA GLY A 191 -9.22 -4.23 0.18
C GLY A 191 -7.94 -5.03 -0.14
N PRO A 192 -7.20 -4.67 -1.20
CA PRO A 192 -5.91 -5.28 -1.54
C PRO A 192 -4.85 -5.13 -0.45
N LEU A 193 -4.78 -3.97 0.20
CA LEU A 193 -3.89 -3.75 1.35
C LEU A 193 -4.24 -4.72 2.50
N LEU A 194 -5.53 -4.87 2.83
CA LEU A 194 -5.97 -5.84 3.85
C LEU A 194 -5.66 -7.29 3.49
N LYS A 195 -5.73 -7.64 2.20
CA LYS A 195 -5.30 -8.95 1.71
C LYS A 195 -3.80 -9.14 1.88
N LEU A 196 -3.00 -8.12 1.55
CA LEU A 196 -1.54 -8.15 1.71
C LEU A 196 -1.12 -8.25 3.19
N VAL A 197 -1.82 -7.58 4.11
CA VAL A 197 -1.60 -7.74 5.57
C VAL A 197 -1.78 -9.20 6.03
N LYS A 198 -2.68 -9.97 5.40
CA LYS A 198 -2.97 -11.37 5.78
C LYS A 198 -2.01 -12.38 5.15
N GLU A 199 -1.61 -12.15 3.91
CA GLU A 199 -0.97 -13.16 3.05
C GLU A 199 0.45 -12.77 2.61
N GLY A 200 0.88 -11.54 2.90
CA GLY A 200 2.17 -11.00 2.48
C GLY A 200 3.36 -11.63 3.19
N LYS A 201 4.55 -11.39 2.64
CA LYS A 201 5.81 -11.53 3.38
C LYS A 201 5.88 -10.44 4.47
N LEU A 202 6.79 -10.59 5.43
CA LEU A 202 6.91 -9.67 6.57
C LEU A 202 6.92 -8.19 6.15
N GLU A 203 7.78 -7.82 5.20
CA GLU A 203 7.87 -6.45 4.68
C GLU A 203 6.56 -5.97 4.04
N GLY A 204 5.93 -6.79 3.19
CA GLY A 204 4.63 -6.46 2.60
C GLY A 204 3.52 -6.31 3.64
N GLN A 205 3.50 -7.13 4.69
CA GLN A 205 2.54 -7.01 5.79
C GLN A 205 2.75 -5.70 6.56
N GLU A 206 4.00 -5.35 6.88
CA GLU A 206 4.36 -4.09 7.55
C GLU A 206 3.96 -2.88 6.70
N ASN A 207 4.36 -2.85 5.43
CA ASN A 207 4.04 -1.75 4.51
C ASN A 207 2.53 -1.59 4.31
N ALA A 208 1.79 -2.69 4.18
CA ALA A 208 0.35 -2.63 4.01
C ALA A 208 -0.38 -2.15 5.27
N ALA A 209 0.04 -2.60 6.46
CA ALA A 209 -0.50 -2.13 7.73
C ALA A 209 -0.17 -0.65 7.96
N MET A 210 1.05 -0.23 7.60
CA MET A 210 1.51 1.16 7.67
C MET A 210 0.67 2.05 6.74
N ALA A 211 0.44 1.61 5.49
CA ALA A 211 -0.39 2.33 4.54
C ALA A 211 -1.79 2.55 5.13
N ILE A 212 -2.46 1.48 5.57
CA ILE A 212 -3.80 1.56 6.17
C ILE A 212 -3.85 2.52 7.36
N GLY A 213 -2.84 2.50 8.24
CA GLY A 213 -2.77 3.42 9.38
C GLY A 213 -2.62 4.89 8.96
N LEU A 214 -1.91 5.17 7.87
CA LEU A 214 -1.76 6.52 7.30
C LEU A 214 -2.99 7.03 6.58
N LEU A 215 -3.90 6.14 6.14
CA LEU A 215 -5.16 6.51 5.49
C LEU A 215 -6.19 7.07 6.48
N GLY A 216 -6.15 6.65 7.75
CA GLY A 216 -7.12 7.07 8.76
C GLY A 216 -6.81 8.42 9.42
N ARG A 217 -6.75 9.50 8.63
CA ARG A 217 -6.41 10.86 9.11
C ARG A 217 -7.60 11.67 9.64
N ASP A 218 -8.81 11.28 9.28
CA ASP A 218 -10.06 11.94 9.67
C ASP A 218 -11.17 10.92 9.92
N SER A 219 -12.28 11.36 10.52
CA SER A 219 -13.38 10.48 10.93
C SER A 219 -14.06 9.76 9.76
N GLU A 220 -14.22 10.42 8.62
CA GLU A 220 -14.83 9.83 7.42
C GLU A 220 -13.91 8.72 6.86
N SER A 221 -12.61 9.01 6.75
CA SER A 221 -11.62 8.02 6.32
C SER A 221 -11.59 6.81 7.25
N VAL A 222 -11.59 7.02 8.58
CA VAL A 222 -11.63 5.92 9.56
C VAL A 222 -12.93 5.11 9.45
N GLU A 223 -14.08 5.75 9.24
CA GLU A 223 -15.35 5.04 9.06
C GLU A 223 -15.32 4.14 7.82
N GLN A 224 -14.82 4.65 6.69
CA GLN A 224 -14.66 3.86 5.46
C GLN A 224 -13.70 2.68 5.66
N LEU A 225 -12.60 2.86 6.40
CA LEU A 225 -11.67 1.80 6.78
C LEU A 225 -12.35 0.72 7.63
N ILE A 226 -13.17 1.12 8.60
CA ILE A 226 -13.93 0.17 9.44
C ILE A 226 -14.93 -0.61 8.59
N GLN A 227 -15.68 0.06 7.71
CA GLN A 227 -16.62 -0.57 6.78
C GLN A 227 -15.93 -1.55 5.82
N ALA A 228 -14.68 -1.28 5.43
CA ALA A 228 -13.86 -2.20 4.64
C ALA A 228 -13.35 -3.44 5.44
N GLY A 229 -13.64 -3.52 6.74
CA GLY A 229 -13.36 -4.69 7.57
C GLY A 229 -12.02 -4.64 8.30
N VAL A 230 -11.37 -3.48 8.40
CA VAL A 230 -10.05 -3.30 9.05
C VAL A 230 -10.03 -3.90 10.47
N CYS A 231 -11.07 -3.69 11.28
CA CYS A 231 -11.13 -4.19 12.65
C CYS A 231 -10.94 -5.72 12.74
N SER A 232 -11.59 -6.47 11.86
CA SER A 232 -11.51 -7.94 11.86
C SER A 232 -10.09 -8.44 11.54
N VAL A 233 -9.43 -7.80 10.57
CA VAL A 233 -8.10 -8.17 10.10
C VAL A 233 -7.06 -7.79 11.15
N PHE A 234 -7.13 -6.56 11.65
CA PHE A 234 -6.19 -6.05 12.64
C PHE A 234 -6.29 -6.80 13.98
N ALA A 235 -7.49 -7.21 14.41
CA ALA A 235 -7.64 -8.04 15.60
C ALA A 235 -6.95 -9.41 15.44
N LYS A 236 -7.05 -10.02 14.24
CA LYS A 236 -6.38 -11.28 13.93
C LYS A 236 -4.85 -11.10 13.98
N ILE A 237 -4.32 -10.07 13.31
CA ILE A 237 -2.88 -9.78 13.32
C ILE A 237 -2.37 -9.50 14.74
N LEU A 238 -3.08 -8.69 15.53
CA LEU A 238 -2.71 -8.46 16.93
C LEU A 238 -2.71 -9.73 17.78
N LYS A 239 -3.48 -10.76 17.42
CA LYS A 239 -3.51 -12.02 18.14
C LYS A 239 -2.34 -12.93 17.76
N GLU A 240 -2.07 -13.08 16.47
CA GLU A 240 -1.20 -14.16 15.96
C GLU A 240 -0.16 -13.74 14.91
N GLY A 241 -0.11 -12.46 14.52
CA GLY A 241 0.86 -11.96 13.54
C GLY A 241 2.29 -11.78 14.09
N PRO A 242 3.28 -11.55 13.21
CA PRO A 242 4.65 -11.22 13.62
C PRO A 242 4.69 -9.94 14.48
N MET A 243 5.58 -9.88 15.47
CA MET A 243 5.58 -8.78 16.46
C MET A 243 5.81 -7.41 15.80
N LYS A 244 6.66 -7.35 14.77
CA LYS A 244 6.83 -6.13 13.97
C LYS A 244 5.52 -5.65 13.34
N VAL A 245 4.76 -6.54 12.69
CA VAL A 245 3.46 -6.18 12.10
C VAL A 245 2.44 -5.82 13.18
N GLN A 246 2.44 -6.52 14.31
CA GLN A 246 1.58 -6.21 15.46
C GLN A 246 1.82 -4.78 15.97
N SER A 247 3.07 -4.33 15.98
CA SER A 247 3.44 -2.99 16.42
C SER A 247 2.93 -1.89 15.50
N VAL A 248 3.00 -2.12 14.19
CA VAL A 248 2.43 -1.21 13.18
C VAL A 248 0.91 -1.18 13.28
N VAL A 249 0.26 -2.33 13.49
CA VAL A 249 -1.19 -2.40 13.69
C VAL A 249 -1.61 -1.68 14.98
N ALA A 250 -0.88 -1.85 16.08
CA ALA A 250 -1.15 -1.14 17.33
C ALA A 250 -1.04 0.38 17.15
N TRP A 251 -0.02 0.85 16.43
CA TRP A 251 0.13 2.25 16.04
C TRP A 251 -1.05 2.76 15.19
N ALA A 252 -1.46 2.00 14.17
CA ALA A 252 -2.58 2.36 13.30
C ALA A 252 -3.90 2.48 14.08
N VAL A 253 -4.15 1.56 15.01
CA VAL A 253 -5.36 1.60 15.88
C VAL A 253 -5.32 2.81 16.82
N SER A 254 -4.17 3.12 17.41
CA SER A 254 -3.99 4.35 18.20
C SER A 254 -4.35 5.59 17.38
N LYS A 255 -3.88 5.66 16.13
CA LYS A 255 -4.22 6.76 15.20
C LYS A 255 -5.71 6.86 14.91
N PHE A 256 -6.38 5.75 14.58
CA PHE A 256 -7.80 5.76 14.28
C PHE A 256 -8.64 6.27 15.45
N VAL A 257 -8.33 5.81 16.66
CA VAL A 257 -9.04 6.21 17.87
C VAL A 257 -8.78 7.67 18.23
N ALA A 258 -7.56 8.17 17.99
CA ALA A 258 -7.24 9.58 18.19
C ALA A 258 -7.99 10.51 17.22
N HIS A 259 -8.18 10.09 15.97
CA HIS A 259 -8.89 10.87 14.96
C HIS A 259 -10.41 10.70 15.00
N TYR A 260 -10.91 9.61 15.59
CA TYR A 260 -12.33 9.30 15.65
C TYR A 260 -12.69 8.61 16.97
N ALA A 261 -12.90 9.38 18.04
CA ALA A 261 -13.19 8.83 19.37
C ALA A 261 -14.41 7.89 19.41
N ASN A 262 -15.40 8.08 18.54
CA ASN A 262 -16.61 7.24 18.51
C ASN A 262 -16.36 5.82 17.99
N CYS A 263 -15.23 5.52 17.33
CA CYS A 263 -14.92 4.12 16.97
C CYS A 263 -14.39 3.29 18.15
N GLN A 264 -14.15 3.90 19.32
CA GLN A 264 -13.64 3.17 20.49
C GLN A 264 -14.47 1.94 20.84
N ASP A 265 -15.80 2.07 20.83
CA ASP A 265 -16.71 0.98 21.13
C ASP A 265 -16.60 -0.15 20.09
N ILE A 266 -16.40 0.19 18.83
CA ILE A 266 -16.22 -0.77 17.74
C ILE A 266 -14.93 -1.57 17.96
N PHE A 267 -13.81 -0.89 18.25
CA PHE A 267 -12.55 -1.58 18.55
C PHE A 267 -12.63 -2.39 19.87
N ALA A 268 -13.37 -1.91 20.87
CA ALA A 268 -13.60 -2.64 22.10
C ALA A 268 -14.35 -3.97 21.86
N GLN A 269 -15.39 -3.96 21.02
CA GLN A 269 -16.14 -5.17 20.64
C GLN A 269 -15.25 -6.22 19.96
N HIS A 270 -14.21 -5.78 19.23
CA HIS A 270 -13.23 -6.67 18.60
C HIS A 270 -12.07 -7.10 19.54
N ASN A 271 -12.19 -6.89 20.85
CA ASN A 271 -11.19 -7.26 21.88
C ASN A 271 -9.83 -6.56 21.75
N PHE A 272 -9.75 -5.41 21.08
CA PHE A 272 -8.47 -4.70 20.91
C PHE A 272 -7.85 -4.31 22.25
N ILE A 273 -8.66 -3.88 23.23
CA ILE A 273 -8.19 -3.53 24.58
C ILE A 273 -7.44 -4.71 25.22
N ARG A 274 -8.03 -5.91 25.22
CA ARG A 274 -7.43 -7.11 25.80
C ARG A 274 -6.15 -7.51 25.07
N LEU A 275 -6.15 -7.43 23.74
CA LEU A 275 -4.99 -7.78 22.92
C LEU A 275 -3.82 -6.81 23.16
N LEU A 276 -4.08 -5.50 23.16
CA LEU A 276 -3.06 -4.47 23.42
C LEU A 276 -2.51 -4.58 24.85
N VAL A 277 -3.36 -4.78 25.85
CA VAL A 277 -2.92 -5.00 27.24
C VAL A 277 -2.07 -6.27 27.36
N SER A 278 -2.42 -7.35 26.68
CA SER A 278 -1.61 -8.58 26.66
C SER A 278 -0.21 -8.36 26.09
N HIS A 279 -0.05 -7.44 25.13
CA HIS A 279 1.27 -7.11 24.57
C HIS A 279 2.09 -6.21 25.50
N LEU A 280 1.43 -5.35 26.27
CA LEU A 280 2.08 -4.58 27.34
C LEU A 280 2.61 -5.49 28.45
N SER A 281 1.86 -6.53 28.81
CA SER A 281 2.20 -7.41 29.94
C SER A 281 3.17 -8.55 29.59
N PHE A 282 3.54 -8.74 28.31
CA PHE A 282 4.23 -9.95 27.85
C PHE A 282 5.60 -10.21 28.49
N GLU A 283 6.30 -9.19 29.01
CA GLU A 283 7.54 -9.39 29.79
C GLU A 283 7.35 -9.24 31.31
N THR A 284 6.27 -8.58 31.76
CA THR A 284 6.03 -8.34 33.19
C THR A 284 5.84 -9.64 33.98
N VAL A 285 5.38 -10.71 33.33
CA VAL A 285 5.21 -12.02 33.99
C VAL A 285 6.56 -12.72 34.23
N GLN A 286 7.60 -12.43 33.44
CA GLN A 286 8.87 -13.14 33.53
C GLN A 286 9.85 -12.44 34.51
N GLU A 287 9.81 -11.12 34.62
CA GLU A 287 10.60 -10.39 35.63
C GLU A 287 10.15 -10.70 37.07
N HIS A 288 8.85 -10.83 37.32
CA HIS A 288 8.38 -11.24 38.65
C HIS A 288 8.68 -12.71 38.97
N SER A 289 8.94 -13.57 37.98
CA SER A 289 9.41 -14.94 38.22
C SER A 289 10.91 -15.02 38.51
N LYS A 290 11.70 -14.03 38.07
CA LYS A 290 13.14 -13.91 38.39
C LYS A 290 13.39 -13.35 39.78
N TYR A 291 12.46 -12.54 40.30
CA TYR A 291 12.48 -11.97 41.65
C TYR A 291 11.43 -12.59 42.59
N ALA A 292 10.79 -13.70 42.20
CA ALA A 292 10.03 -14.52 43.12
C ALA A 292 11.02 -15.07 44.15
N ILE A 293 11.02 -14.45 45.32
CA ILE A 293 11.78 -14.88 46.50
C ILE A 293 11.62 -16.40 46.60
N VAL A 294 12.75 -17.12 46.51
CA VAL A 294 12.83 -18.52 46.90
C VAL A 294 12.27 -18.57 48.31
N SER A 295 11.02 -19.03 48.45
CA SER A 295 10.52 -19.53 49.71
C SER A 295 11.40 -20.72 50.01
N ILE A 296 12.45 -20.49 50.82
CA ILE A 296 13.15 -21.56 51.50
C ILE A 296 12.10 -22.11 52.47
N ALA A 297 11.27 -23.02 51.96
CA ALA A 297 10.57 -23.96 52.81
C ALA A 297 11.66 -24.70 53.56
N THR A 298 11.78 -24.39 54.84
CA THR A 298 12.61 -25.06 55.82
C THR A 298 12.20 -26.52 55.92
N SER A 299 12.75 -27.35 55.04
CA SER A 299 12.78 -28.79 55.26
C SER A 299 13.85 -29.07 56.32
N MET A 300 13.40 -29.27 57.56
CA MET A 300 14.23 -29.49 58.76
C MET A 300 14.99 -30.83 58.78
N HIS A 301 15.58 -31.30 57.68
CA HIS A 301 16.25 -32.61 57.64
C HIS A 301 17.57 -32.66 56.84
N GLN A 302 18.26 -31.53 56.64
CA GLN A 302 19.56 -31.56 55.95
C GLN A 302 20.57 -30.52 56.45
N ALA A 303 20.64 -30.34 57.78
CA ALA A 303 21.62 -29.47 58.43
C ALA A 303 22.27 -30.15 59.65
N VAL A 304 22.83 -31.36 59.48
CA VAL A 304 23.59 -32.06 60.54
C VAL A 304 24.94 -32.62 60.06
N VAL A 305 25.29 -32.53 58.78
CA VAL A 305 26.60 -33.02 58.31
C VAL A 305 27.30 -31.87 57.60
N LEU A 306 28.50 -31.53 58.08
CA LEU A 306 29.42 -30.46 57.67
C LEU A 306 29.59 -29.31 58.68
N ALA A 307 29.62 -29.64 59.98
CA ALA A 307 30.39 -28.88 60.96
C ALA A 307 31.34 -29.84 61.67
N SER A 308 32.59 -29.93 61.19
CA SER A 308 33.82 -30.26 61.93
C SER A 308 34.87 -30.82 60.98
N THR A 309 35.82 -29.98 60.53
CA THR A 309 37.24 -30.11 60.88
C THR A 309 38.08 -28.95 60.34
N ASN A 310 38.67 -28.21 61.29
CA ASN A 310 40.03 -27.65 61.31
C ASN A 310 40.50 -26.64 60.24
N ASN A 311 40.29 -25.36 60.53
CA ASN A 311 41.29 -24.42 61.08
C ASN A 311 42.78 -24.61 60.71
N MET A 312 43.40 -23.61 60.04
CA MET A 312 44.47 -22.72 60.57
C MET A 312 45.24 -21.97 59.46
N ASN A 313 45.30 -20.63 59.62
CA ASN A 313 46.45 -19.71 59.42
C ASN A 313 47.01 -19.42 57.99
N ALA A 314 47.44 -18.21 57.60
CA ALA A 314 47.69 -16.93 58.29
C ALA A 314 47.72 -15.72 57.31
N ASP A 315 47.47 -14.53 57.88
CA ASP A 315 48.11 -13.19 57.71
C ASP A 315 48.39 -12.61 56.30
N ASN A 316 47.86 -11.44 55.91
CA ASN A 316 47.96 -10.02 56.38
C ASN A 316 48.86 -9.21 55.44
N SER A 317 48.30 -8.22 54.73
CA SER A 317 48.94 -6.91 54.58
C SER A 317 47.93 -5.83 54.18
N VAL A 318 48.00 -4.75 54.94
CA VAL A 318 47.29 -3.47 54.83
C VAL A 318 48.08 -2.56 53.89
N ILE A 319 47.45 -1.94 52.89
CA ILE A 319 47.87 -0.63 52.34
C ILE A 319 46.62 0.22 52.09
N ARG A 320 46.75 1.50 52.46
CA ARG A 320 45.78 2.59 52.56
C ARG A 320 45.34 3.18 51.21
N PRO A 321 44.26 3.99 51.19
CA PRO A 321 43.74 4.65 50.00
C PRO A 321 44.51 5.94 49.71
N ASP A 322 44.63 6.31 48.43
CA ASP A 322 44.91 7.68 48.02
C ASP A 322 44.17 7.97 46.71
N ASP A 323 43.63 9.19 46.69
CA ASP A 323 42.84 9.86 45.66
C ASP A 323 43.62 10.11 44.37
N GLU A 324 42.93 10.22 43.22
CA GLU A 324 43.04 11.35 42.27
C GLU A 324 42.13 11.17 41.03
N ASP A 325 41.39 12.24 40.78
CA ASP A 325 40.98 12.85 39.50
C ASP A 325 39.69 12.44 38.74
N GLU A 326 38.72 13.31 38.98
CA GLU A 326 37.55 13.69 38.20
C GLU A 326 37.95 14.40 36.89
N GLU A 327 37.52 13.92 35.73
CA GLU A 327 37.48 14.74 34.51
C GLU A 327 36.20 14.50 33.69
N THR A 328 35.57 15.63 33.38
CA THR A 328 34.21 15.80 32.87
C THR A 328 34.08 15.85 31.34
N ARG A 329 33.12 15.05 30.82
CA ARG A 329 32.21 15.29 29.65
C ARG A 329 32.84 15.34 28.23
N PRO A 330 32.06 15.35 27.10
CA PRO A 330 30.60 15.22 26.91
C PRO A 330 30.11 14.29 25.75
N MET A 331 28.81 14.01 25.79
CA MET A 331 27.94 13.53 24.69
C MET A 331 27.84 14.52 23.50
N PRO A 332 27.69 14.07 22.25
CA PRO A 332 27.21 14.91 21.16
C PRO A 332 25.69 14.77 20.96
N HIS A 333 24.98 15.86 21.28
CA HIS A 333 23.72 16.22 20.63
C HIS A 333 24.03 16.86 19.26
N LEU A 334 23.25 16.53 18.23
CA LEU A 334 23.16 17.39 17.05
C LEU A 334 21.70 17.70 16.70
N PHE A 335 21.52 18.99 16.44
CA PHE A 335 20.31 19.77 16.31
C PHE A 335 19.63 19.62 14.94
N VAL A 336 18.34 19.90 14.98
CA VAL A 336 17.45 20.29 13.87
C VAL A 336 17.98 21.55 13.20
N ASN A 337 17.95 21.59 11.86
CA ASN A 337 17.88 22.85 11.13
C ASN A 337 16.97 22.74 9.89
N ASN A 338 16.03 23.68 9.81
CA ASN A 338 15.16 23.94 8.67
C ASN A 338 15.89 24.81 7.65
N GLN A 339 15.95 24.41 6.37
CA GLN A 339 15.65 25.28 5.21
C GLN A 339 15.74 24.55 3.86
N SER A 340 14.66 24.70 3.09
CA SER A 340 14.52 24.76 1.62
C SER A 340 15.45 23.92 0.72
N ASP A 341 14.88 22.89 0.10
CA ASP A 341 15.41 22.27 -1.12
C ASP A 341 14.24 21.86 -2.04
N SER A 342 13.79 22.78 -2.90
CA SER A 342 12.70 22.53 -3.86
C SER A 342 13.17 22.06 -5.24
N ASP A 343 14.47 21.97 -5.51
CA ASP A 343 14.97 21.74 -6.88
C ASP A 343 15.84 20.48 -7.07
N GLN A 344 15.93 19.59 -6.08
CA GLN A 344 16.75 18.37 -6.19
C GLN A 344 15.99 17.10 -6.64
N MET A 345 14.64 17.10 -6.66
CA MET A 345 13.85 15.90 -6.99
C MET A 345 13.60 15.68 -8.50
N LEU A 346 13.64 16.72 -9.34
CA LEU A 346 13.51 16.53 -10.80
C LEU A 346 14.73 15.81 -11.41
N ALA A 347 15.88 15.85 -10.73
CA ALA A 347 17.10 15.17 -11.17
C ALA A 347 17.08 13.65 -10.89
N LEU A 348 16.35 13.18 -9.87
CA LEU A 348 16.28 11.76 -9.51
C LEU A 348 15.37 10.94 -10.44
N VAL A 349 14.32 11.54 -10.99
CA VAL A 349 13.43 10.92 -11.99
C VAL A 349 14.19 10.68 -13.31
N THR A 350 15.12 11.56 -13.65
CA THR A 350 15.91 11.46 -14.89
C THR A 350 17.03 10.40 -14.78
N ASN A 351 17.65 10.25 -13.61
CA ASN A 351 18.73 9.28 -13.38
C ASN A 351 18.24 7.83 -13.26
N THR A 352 17.01 7.61 -12.76
CA THR A 352 16.44 6.26 -12.65
C THR A 352 16.07 5.67 -14.02
N MET A 353 15.81 6.52 -15.03
CA MET A 353 15.57 6.07 -16.41
C MET A 353 16.85 5.67 -17.17
N ALA A 354 18.02 6.18 -16.79
CA ALA A 354 19.29 5.87 -17.46
C ALA A 354 19.95 4.55 -16.98
N LEU A 355 19.74 4.16 -15.71
CA LEU A 355 20.36 2.96 -15.13
C LEU A 355 19.73 1.64 -15.63
N LYS A 356 18.48 1.67 -16.09
CA LYS A 356 17.77 0.49 -16.60
C LYS A 356 18.22 0.09 -18.04
N ALA A 357 18.96 0.95 -18.73
CA ALA A 357 19.43 0.70 -20.11
C ALA A 357 20.84 0.09 -20.19
N GLN A 358 21.63 0.10 -19.12
CA GLN A 358 23.02 -0.41 -19.13
C GLN A 358 23.20 -1.82 -18.57
N ASN A 359 22.23 -2.38 -17.83
CA ASN A 359 22.38 -3.69 -17.19
C ASN A 359 22.01 -4.91 -18.06
N LYS A 360 21.94 -4.76 -19.39
CA LYS A 360 21.58 -5.85 -20.32
C LYS A 360 22.71 -6.31 -21.25
N ARG A 361 23.97 -6.23 -20.78
CA ARG A 361 25.13 -6.84 -21.46
C ARG A 361 26.18 -7.38 -20.48
N SER A 362 25.82 -8.40 -19.69
CA SER A 362 26.79 -9.34 -19.12
C SER A 362 26.08 -10.48 -18.38
N SER A 363 25.97 -11.64 -19.03
CA SER A 363 26.12 -13.00 -18.44
C SER A 363 25.46 -14.07 -19.33
N LEU A 364 26.11 -14.39 -20.44
CA LEU A 364 26.16 -15.78 -20.88
C LEU A 364 27.46 -16.35 -20.33
N ALA A 365 27.39 -17.22 -19.32
CA ALA A 365 28.22 -18.41 -19.21
C ALA A 365 27.99 -19.15 -17.88
N ASN A 366 27.74 -20.44 -18.07
CA ASN A 366 28.16 -21.57 -17.25
C ASN A 366 27.19 -22.21 -16.25
N SER A 367 27.06 -23.50 -16.52
CA SER A 367 26.21 -24.54 -15.95
C SER A 367 26.87 -25.30 -14.81
N ASN A 368 26.01 -26.06 -14.12
CA ASN A 368 26.23 -27.25 -13.28
C ASN A 368 26.45 -27.05 -11.77
N GLY A 369 25.46 -27.54 -11.01
CA GLY A 369 25.54 -27.82 -9.58
C GLY A 369 24.20 -28.38 -9.06
N ASN A 370 24.12 -29.70 -8.97
CA ASN A 370 22.93 -30.50 -8.65
C ASN A 370 22.70 -30.59 -7.12
N SER A 371 21.49 -30.33 -6.61
CA SER A 371 20.83 -31.10 -5.50
C SER A 371 19.48 -30.50 -5.06
N PRO A 372 18.54 -31.32 -4.57
CA PRO A 372 17.13 -30.95 -4.40
C PRO A 372 16.82 -30.41 -3.00
N HIS A 373 16.15 -29.27 -2.90
CA HIS A 373 15.56 -28.80 -1.64
C HIS A 373 14.06 -29.11 -1.60
N HIS A 374 13.69 -29.98 -0.68
CA HIS A 374 12.31 -30.21 -0.24
C HIS A 374 11.67 -28.90 0.23
N GLN A 375 10.52 -28.56 -0.39
CA GLN A 375 9.56 -27.60 0.16
C GLN A 375 8.92 -28.19 1.42
N GLN A 376 9.06 -27.50 2.55
CA GLN A 376 8.15 -27.63 3.68
C GLN A 376 7.55 -26.26 3.98
N SER A 377 6.28 -26.12 3.61
CA SER A 377 5.39 -25.07 4.10
C SER A 377 5.17 -25.26 5.61
N LEU A 378 5.87 -24.50 6.44
CA LEU A 378 5.61 -24.45 7.88
C LEU A 378 4.78 -23.20 8.19
N SER A 379 3.47 -23.41 8.32
CA SER A 379 2.59 -22.48 9.05
C SER A 379 2.97 -22.54 10.54
N LEU A 380 3.94 -21.72 10.94
CA LEU A 380 4.32 -21.57 12.35
C LEU A 380 3.22 -20.77 13.06
N SER A 381 2.46 -21.45 13.90
CA SER A 381 1.66 -20.79 14.94
C SER A 381 2.62 -20.07 15.88
N TRP A 382 2.58 -18.73 15.90
CA TRP A 382 3.45 -17.88 16.71
C TRP A 382 3.12 -18.04 18.21
N THR A 383 3.80 -18.99 18.86
CA THR A 383 3.69 -19.27 20.31
C THR A 383 4.56 -18.31 21.13
N SER A 384 4.37 -18.28 22.45
CA SER A 384 5.15 -17.47 23.41
C SER A 384 6.67 -17.54 23.18
N LYS A 385 7.17 -18.71 22.76
CA LYS A 385 8.58 -18.96 22.49
C LYS A 385 9.14 -18.18 21.29
N ALA A 386 8.32 -17.86 20.29
CA ALA A 386 8.75 -17.05 19.16
C ALA A 386 8.87 -15.56 19.54
N ARG A 387 8.01 -15.08 20.44
CA ARG A 387 8.12 -13.72 20.99
C ARG A 387 9.37 -13.54 21.86
N GLU A 388 9.89 -14.59 22.49
CA GLU A 388 11.13 -14.54 23.26
C GLU A 388 12.35 -14.27 22.36
N MET A 389 12.34 -14.76 21.11
CA MET A 389 13.42 -14.61 20.12
C MET A 389 13.43 -13.27 19.38
N GLU A 390 12.42 -12.42 19.55
CA GLU A 390 12.37 -11.10 18.92
C GLU A 390 13.43 -10.15 19.50
N ASP A 391 13.94 -9.23 18.69
CA ASP A 391 14.91 -8.23 19.12
C ASP A 391 14.32 -7.25 20.15
N SER A 392 15.19 -6.71 21.02
CA SER A 392 14.77 -5.84 22.13
C SER A 392 14.10 -4.55 21.64
N ASP A 393 14.49 -4.03 20.48
CA ASP A 393 13.97 -2.78 19.94
C ASP A 393 12.53 -2.96 19.43
N THR A 394 12.25 -4.07 18.73
CA THR A 394 10.90 -4.44 18.30
C THR A 394 9.95 -4.64 19.49
N LYS A 395 10.43 -5.29 20.57
CA LYS A 395 9.64 -5.46 21.80
C LYS A 395 9.32 -4.13 22.47
N ALA A 396 10.31 -3.25 22.62
CA ALA A 396 10.12 -1.92 23.19
C ALA A 396 9.17 -1.07 22.34
N TYR A 397 9.31 -1.13 21.01
CA TYR A 397 8.45 -0.43 20.07
C TYR A 397 7.00 -0.94 20.13
N MET A 398 6.78 -2.25 20.19
CA MET A 398 5.45 -2.85 20.35
C MET A 398 4.77 -2.36 21.64
N LYS A 399 5.49 -2.37 22.76
CA LYS A 399 4.98 -1.84 24.04
C LYS A 399 4.64 -0.36 23.96
N ALA A 400 5.51 0.45 23.36
CA ALA A 400 5.27 1.88 23.21
C ALA A 400 4.01 2.16 22.37
N MET A 401 3.79 1.42 21.28
CA MET A 401 2.60 1.60 20.43
C MET A 401 1.32 1.08 21.08
N ALA A 402 1.39 -0.03 21.83
CA ALA A 402 0.26 -0.51 22.61
C ALA A 402 -0.14 0.48 23.73
N ALA A 403 0.84 1.14 24.37
CA ALA A 403 0.61 2.12 25.43
C ALA A 403 0.00 3.43 24.91
N LYS A 404 0.40 3.87 23.70
CA LYS A 404 -0.11 5.07 23.02
C LYS A 404 -1.54 4.93 22.50
N SER A 405 -2.14 3.74 22.57
CA SER A 405 -3.53 3.58 22.16
C SER A 405 -4.44 4.16 23.24
N PRO A 406 -5.36 5.10 22.92
CA PRO A 406 -6.33 5.62 23.90
C PRO A 406 -7.30 4.54 24.42
N LEU A 407 -7.29 3.37 23.78
CA LEU A 407 -7.97 2.15 24.24
C LEU A 407 -7.27 1.48 25.43
N ALA A 408 -5.99 1.80 25.67
CA ALA A 408 -5.25 1.30 26.81
C ALA A 408 -5.74 2.02 28.09
N PRO A 409 -6.12 1.29 29.15
CA PRO A 409 -6.60 1.88 30.41
C PRO A 409 -5.60 2.83 31.10
N CYS A 410 -4.34 2.87 30.66
CA CYS A 410 -3.26 3.60 31.31
C CYS A 410 -3.31 5.13 31.10
N GLU A 411 -3.80 5.64 29.97
CA GLU A 411 -3.76 7.11 29.72
C GLU A 411 -4.68 7.92 30.65
N ARG A 412 -5.81 7.36 31.10
CA ARG A 412 -6.68 8.05 32.07
C ARG A 412 -6.10 8.09 33.50
N LYS A 413 -5.14 7.23 33.82
CA LYS A 413 -4.50 7.24 35.16
C LYS A 413 -3.23 8.11 35.20
N PHE A 414 -2.51 8.26 34.09
CA PHE A 414 -1.32 9.13 34.07
C PHE A 414 -1.65 10.62 34.04
N THR A 415 -2.73 11.03 33.36
CA THR A 415 -3.19 12.44 33.36
C THR A 415 -3.71 12.91 34.73
N HIS A 416 -4.24 11.99 35.55
CA HIS A 416 -4.68 12.33 36.91
C HIS A 416 -3.55 12.44 37.94
N LEU A 417 -2.38 11.84 37.67
CA LEU A 417 -1.21 11.88 38.56
C LEU A 417 -0.28 13.07 38.29
N GLN A 418 -0.42 13.75 37.15
CA GLN A 418 0.40 14.92 36.80
C GLN A 418 -0.19 16.27 37.23
N ASN A 419 -1.42 16.29 37.76
CA ASN A 419 -2.07 17.49 38.32
C ASN A 419 -2.02 17.55 39.85
N HIS A 420 -1.31 16.62 40.50
CA HIS A 420 -1.03 16.65 41.93
C HIS A 420 0.46 16.41 42.17
N HIS A 421 1.28 17.38 41.81
CA HIS A 421 2.54 17.65 42.49
C HIS A 421 2.88 19.14 42.45
#